data_AF-A0A316QPY2-F1
#
_entry.id   AF-A0A316QPY2-F1
#
_cell.length_a   1.000
_cell.length_b   1.000
_cell.length_c   1.000
_cell.angle_alpha   90.00
_cell.angle_beta   90.00
_cell.angle_gamma   90.00
#
_symmetry.space_group_name_H-M   'P 1'
#
loop_
_entity.id
_entity.type
_entity.pdbx_description
1 polymer ?
#
loop_
_entity_poly.entity_id
_entity_poly.type
_entity_poly.pdbx_seq_one_letter_code
_entity_poly.pdbx_strand_id
1 'polypeptide(L)'
;MEEKESKTPKHCLNCQYHETYYTKCTTTFCKHKMGYCCKLQKVTKNHDTCEEWKRKSGKITRDFHKEVASEVVTKMAKDILIIAQILCDDKIDEREESK
;
A
#
# COMPACT_ATOMS: atom_id res chain seq x y z
N MET A 1 -16.50 -15.97 24.59
CA MET A 1 -16.24 -15.04 23.48
C MET A 1 -15.64 -15.89 22.39
N GLU A 2 -16.47 -16.38 21.46
CA GLU A 2 -16.04 -17.33 20.42
C GLU A 2 -15.09 -16.61 19.45
N GLU A 3 -13.84 -17.07 19.45
CA GLU A 3 -12.79 -16.58 18.57
C GLU A 3 -13.18 -16.97 17.13
N LYS A 4 -13.62 -16.00 16.33
CA LYS A 4 -13.92 -16.21 14.91
C LYS A 4 -12.63 -16.65 14.21
N GLU A 5 -12.45 -17.95 14.03
CA GLU A 5 -11.31 -18.52 13.32
C GLU A 5 -11.17 -17.83 11.96
N SER A 6 -10.06 -17.12 11.80
CA SER A 6 -9.75 -16.49 10.55
C SER A 6 -9.52 -17.55 9.48
N LYS A 7 -10.38 -17.59 8.46
CA LYS A 7 -10.35 -18.51 7.30
C LYS A 7 -9.04 -18.54 6.49
N THR A 8 -8.00 -17.80 6.87
CA THR A 8 -6.76 -17.70 6.10
C THR A 8 -5.82 -18.84 6.52
N PRO A 9 -5.39 -19.71 5.59
CA PRO A 9 -4.52 -20.83 5.92
C PRO A 9 -3.19 -20.36 6.56
N LYS A 10 -2.73 -21.13 7.56
CA LYS A 10 -1.42 -20.95 8.19
C LYS A 10 -0.31 -21.38 7.23
N HIS A 11 0.05 -20.47 6.33
CA HIS A 11 1.12 -20.65 5.35
C HIS A 11 2.16 -19.54 5.48
N CYS A 12 3.42 -19.83 5.14
CA CYS A 12 4.52 -18.87 5.11
C CYS A 12 4.15 -17.63 4.28
N LEU A 13 3.46 -17.77 3.14
CA LEU A 13 3.00 -16.64 2.33
C LEU A 13 2.18 -15.60 3.13
N ASN A 14 1.45 -16.06 4.15
CA ASN A 14 0.59 -15.25 5.01
C ASN A 14 1.25 -14.87 6.35
N CYS A 15 2.51 -15.25 6.55
CA CYS A 15 3.26 -15.06 7.79
C CYS A 15 4.05 -13.74 7.79
N GLN A 16 3.99 -12.96 8.87
CA GLN A 16 4.73 -11.69 8.97
C GLN A 16 6.26 -11.84 8.95
N TYR A 17 6.76 -13.05 9.23
CA TYR A 17 8.19 -13.36 9.25
C TYR A 17 8.71 -13.91 7.91
N HIS A 18 7.85 -14.01 6.91
CA HIS A 18 8.21 -14.54 5.59
C HIS A 18 8.28 -13.44 4.54
N GLU A 19 9.43 -13.40 3.87
CA GLU A 19 9.73 -12.50 2.77
C GLU A 19 9.85 -13.29 1.46
N THR A 20 8.85 -13.11 0.58
CA THR A 20 8.82 -13.80 -0.71
C THR A 20 9.88 -13.22 -1.64
N TYR A 21 10.62 -14.09 -2.34
CA TYR A 21 11.59 -13.62 -3.33
C TYR A 21 10.90 -13.14 -4.61
N TYR A 22 11.48 -12.11 -5.21
CA TYR A 22 11.09 -11.59 -6.51
C TYR A 22 12.32 -11.48 -7.39
N THR A 23 12.18 -11.80 -8.67
CA THR A 23 13.17 -11.47 -9.69
C THR A 23 12.70 -10.25 -10.45
N LYS A 24 13.54 -9.22 -10.50
CA LYS A 24 13.31 -8.06 -11.38
C LYS A 24 13.62 -8.46 -12.82
N CYS A 25 12.62 -8.37 -13.68
CA CYS A 25 12.73 -8.52 -15.13
C CYS A 25 12.72 -7.13 -15.78
N THR A 26 12.83 -7.08 -17.11
CA THR A 26 12.92 -5.82 -17.88
C THR A 26 11.75 -4.87 -17.60
N THR A 27 10.53 -5.40 -17.50
CA THR A 27 9.30 -4.61 -17.31
C THR A 27 8.43 -5.07 -16.14
N THR A 28 8.82 -6.14 -15.44
CA THR A 28 7.98 -6.81 -14.45
C THR A 28 8.80 -7.32 -13.27
N PHE A 29 8.12 -7.65 -12.16
CA PHE A 29 8.70 -8.40 -11.05
C PHE A 29 8.04 -9.78 -10.99
N CYS A 30 8.84 -10.82 -11.21
CA CYS A 30 8.39 -12.20 -11.16
C CYS A 30 8.45 -12.74 -9.73
N LYS A 31 7.29 -13.06 -9.17
CA LYS A 31 7.16 -13.61 -7.81
C LYS A 31 7.52 -15.09 -7.78
N HIS A 32 8.37 -15.48 -6.83
CA HIS A 32 8.72 -16.89 -6.60
C HIS A 32 7.73 -17.60 -5.68
N LYS A 33 7.70 -18.94 -5.76
CA LYS A 33 6.94 -19.80 -4.83
C LYS A 33 7.72 -20.13 -3.54
N MET A 34 8.74 -19.34 -3.26
CA MET A 34 9.64 -19.47 -2.12
C MET A 34 10.12 -18.10 -1.62
N GLY A 35 10.67 -18.08 -0.42
CA GLY A 35 11.18 -16.88 0.23
C GLY A 35 11.98 -17.24 1.47
N TYR A 36 12.34 -16.23 2.26
CA TYR A 36 13.09 -16.40 3.50
C TYR A 36 12.17 -16.31 4.71
N CYS A 37 12.36 -17.19 5.69
CA CYS A 37 11.75 -17.07 7.01
C CYS A 37 12.79 -16.59 8.01
N CYS A 38 12.64 -15.38 8.56
CA CYS A 38 13.63 -14.83 9.50
C CYS A 38 13.64 -15.54 10.86
N LYS A 39 12.55 -16.22 11.23
CA LYS A 39 12.47 -17.01 12.48
C LYS A 39 13.21 -18.33 12.40
N LEU A 40 13.13 -19.01 11.26
CA LEU A 40 13.83 -20.27 11.02
C LEU A 40 15.21 -20.09 10.38
N GLN A 41 15.51 -18.86 9.96
CA GLN A 41 16.72 -18.49 9.23
C GLN A 41 17.00 -19.38 8.01
N LYS A 42 15.94 -19.71 7.25
CA LYS A 42 16.04 -20.58 6.08
C LYS A 42 15.08 -20.18 4.98
N VAL A 43 15.34 -20.69 3.79
CA VAL A 43 14.42 -20.62 2.66
C VAL A 43 13.24 -21.54 2.92
N THR A 44 12.02 -21.03 2.71
CA THR A 44 10.76 -21.76 2.84
C THR A 44 9.93 -21.59 1.57
N LYS A 45 9.11 -22.60 1.25
CA LYS A 45 8.10 -22.48 0.19
C LYS A 45 6.89 -21.73 0.73
N ASN A 46 6.08 -21.19 -0.18
CA ASN A 46 4.91 -20.39 0.18
C ASN A 46 3.91 -21.12 1.09
N HIS A 47 3.72 -22.43 0.86
CA HIS A 47 2.74 -23.25 1.58
C HIS A 47 3.30 -23.95 2.81
N ASP A 48 4.59 -23.78 3.11
CA ASP A 48 5.18 -24.30 4.35
C ASP A 48 4.57 -23.58 5.56
N THR A 49 4.78 -24.13 6.75
CA THR A 49 4.39 -23.52 8.02
C THR A 49 5.40 -23.90 9.11
N CYS A 50 5.33 -23.22 10.25
CA CYS A 50 6.14 -23.52 11.43
C CYS A 50 5.45 -23.03 12.71
N GLU A 51 6.01 -23.40 13.85
CA GLU A 51 5.53 -23.08 15.19
C GLU A 51 5.56 -21.57 15.46
N GLU A 52 6.54 -20.88 14.88
CA GLU A 52 6.70 -19.42 14.96
C GLU A 52 5.76 -18.65 14.03
N TRP A 53 4.81 -19.31 13.37
CA TRP A 53 3.92 -18.66 12.42
C TRP A 53 3.08 -17.57 13.09
N LYS A 54 3.11 -16.37 12.52
CA LYS A 54 2.25 -15.26 12.94
C LYS A 54 1.67 -14.55 11.73
N ARG A 55 0.36 -14.33 11.76
CA ARG A 55 -0.38 -13.70 10.68
C ARG A 55 0.19 -12.33 10.31
N LYS A 56 0.34 -12.03 9.02
CA LYS A 56 0.61 -10.66 8.54
C LYS A 56 -0.46 -9.71 9.06
N SER A 57 -0.04 -8.73 9.84
CA SER A 57 -0.88 -7.61 10.26
C SER A 57 -1.12 -6.70 9.05
N GLY A 58 -2.35 -6.70 8.52
CA GLY A 58 -2.76 -5.76 7.48
C GLY A 58 -2.84 -4.30 7.95
N LYS A 59 -2.60 -4.02 9.24
CA LYS A 59 -2.63 -2.66 9.78
C LYS A 59 -1.53 -1.80 9.14
N ILE A 60 -0.30 -2.31 9.07
CA ILE A 60 0.85 -1.57 8.53
C ILE A 60 0.59 -1.17 7.06
N THR A 61 0.13 -2.11 6.25
CA THR A 61 -0.22 -1.83 4.84
C THR A 61 -1.39 -0.86 4.73
N ARG A 62 -2.43 -1.02 5.55
CA ARG A 62 -3.59 -0.11 5.54
C ARG A 62 -3.21 1.31 5.95
N ASP A 63 -2.39 1.46 6.98
CA ASP A 63 -2.00 2.76 7.52
C ASP A 63 -1.08 3.48 6.50
N PHE A 64 -0.15 2.76 5.87
CA PHE A 64 0.64 3.27 4.75
C PHE A 64 -0.23 3.69 3.56
N HIS A 65 -1.20 2.86 3.14
CA HIS A 65 -2.12 3.24 2.06
C HIS A 65 -2.95 4.48 2.41
N LYS A 66 -3.35 4.64 3.68
CA LYS A 66 -4.09 5.82 4.14
C LYS A 66 -3.22 7.09 4.07
N GLU A 67 -1.97 6.99 4.49
CA GLU A 67 -1.00 8.09 4.42
C GLU A 67 -0.79 8.55 2.97
N VAL A 68 -0.45 7.61 2.08
CA VAL A 68 -0.27 7.89 0.64
C VAL A 68 -1.55 8.49 0.03
N ALA A 69 -2.72 7.94 0.33
CA ALA A 69 -3.98 8.48 -0.16
C ALA A 69 -4.24 9.91 0.36
N SER A 70 -3.93 10.18 1.62
CA SER A 70 -4.09 11.50 2.22
C SER A 70 -3.19 12.53 1.56
N GLU A 71 -1.95 12.18 1.24
CA GLU A 71 -1.04 13.06 0.50
C GLU A 71 -1.58 13.41 -0.89
N VAL A 72 -2.04 12.39 -1.63
CA VAL A 72 -2.59 12.59 -2.97
C VAL A 72 -3.83 13.48 -2.94
N VAL A 73 -4.77 13.23 -2.02
CA VAL A 73 -5.99 14.05 -1.87
C VAL A 73 -5.64 15.48 -1.48
N THR A 74 -4.67 15.67 -0.59
CA THR A 74 -4.20 17.01 -0.19
C THR A 74 -3.60 17.75 -1.37
N LYS A 75 -2.82 17.07 -2.22
CA LYS A 75 -2.29 17.67 -3.45
C LYS A 75 -3.41 18.08 -4.40
N MET A 76 -4.38 17.18 -4.65
CA MET A 76 -5.52 17.50 -5.50
C MET A 76 -6.33 18.69 -4.98
N ALA A 77 -6.53 18.78 -3.67
CA ALA A 77 -7.22 19.91 -3.06
C ALA A 77 -6.47 21.23 -3.30
N LYS A 78 -5.13 21.23 -3.20
CA LYS A 78 -4.30 22.40 -3.53
C LYS A 78 -4.41 22.78 -5.00
N ASP A 79 -4.36 21.81 -5.91
CA ASP A 79 -4.48 22.06 -7.35
C ASP A 79 -5.85 22.69 -7.68
N ILE A 80 -6.94 22.20 -7.06
CA ILE A 80 -8.28 22.78 -7.23
C ILE A 80 -8.34 24.23 -6.71
N LEU A 81 -7.70 24.52 -5.57
CA LEU A 81 -7.67 25.88 -5.03
C LEU A 81 -6.93 26.85 -5.96
N ILE A 82 -5.84 26.41 -6.58
CA ILE A 82 -5.11 27.22 -7.56
C ILE A 82 -5.99 27.52 -8.78
N ILE A 83 -6.69 26.51 -9.31
CA ILE A 83 -7.62 26.69 -10.44
C ILE A 83 -8.73 27.68 -10.07
N ALA A 84 -9.30 27.57 -8.86
CA ALA A 84 -10.33 28.47 -8.40
C ALA A 84 -9.84 29.93 -8.31
N GLN A 85 -8.60 30.14 -7.88
CA GLN A 85 -7.99 31.47 -7.82
C GLN A 85 -7.83 32.08 -9.22
N ILE A 86 -7.26 31.32 -10.17
CA ILE A 86 -7.10 31.77 -11.56
C ILE A 86 -8.45 32.21 -12.14
N LEU A 87 -9.49 31.40 -11.97
CA LEU A 87 -10.84 31.71 -12.47
C LEU A 87 -11.48 32.94 -11.79
N CYS A 88 -11.08 33.26 -10.56
CA CYS A 88 -11.52 34.47 -9.88
C CYS A 88 -10.77 35.69 -10.41
N ASP A 89 -9.46 35.58 -10.61
CA ASP A 89 -8.60 36.63 -11.13
C ASP A 89 -9.04 37.01 -12.56
N ASP A 90 -9.25 36.01 -13.44
CA ASP A 90 -9.75 36.22 -14.81
C ASP A 90 -11.08 37.00 -14.83
N LYS A 91 -12.01 36.71 -13.90
CA LYS A 91 -13.30 37.41 -13.79
C LYS A 91 -13.18 38.84 -13.28
N ILE A 92 -12.13 39.16 -12.52
CA ILE A 92 -11.88 40.51 -12.04
C ILE A 92 -11.31 41.33 -13.20
N ASP A 93 -10.33 40.78 -13.91
CA ASP A 93 -9.70 41.42 -15.07
C ASP A 93 -10.76 41.75 -16.15
N GLU A 94 -11.64 40.80 -16.50
CA GLU A 94 -12.76 41.04 -17.44
C GLU A 94 -13.68 42.21 -17.01
N ARG A 95 -13.88 42.42 -15.69
CA ARG A 95 -14.72 43.51 -15.17
C ARG A 95 -14.01 44.86 -15.16
N GLU A 96 -12.68 44.87 -15.03
CA GLU A 96 -11.89 46.09 -15.09
C GLU A 96 -11.71 46.57 -16.53
N GLU A 97 -11.52 45.66 -17.49
CA GLU A 97 -11.45 46.00 -18.92
C GLU A 97 -12.78 46.50 -19.51
N SER A 98 -13.90 46.14 -18.88
CA SER A 98 -15.25 46.55 -19.33
C SER A 98 -15.71 47.92 -18.77
N LYS A 99 -14.88 48.63 -18.01
CA LYS A 99 -15.16 49.96 -17.44
C LYS A 99 -14.47 51.07 -18.21
#